data_AF-A0A1F6WH07-F1
#
_entry.id   AF-A0A1F6WH07-F1
#
_cell.length_a   1.000
_cell.length_b   1.000
_cell.length_c   1.000
_cell.angle_alpha   90.00
_cell.angle_beta   90.00
_cell.angle_gamma   90.00
#
_symmetry.space_group_name_H-M   'P 1'
#
loop_
_entity.id
_entity.type
_entity.pdbx_description
1 polymer ?
#
loop_
_entity_poly.entity_id
_entity_poly.type
_entity_poly.pdbx_seq_one_letter_code
_entity_poly.pdbx_strand_id
1 'polypeptide(L)'
;MAALGVRKRARPWGTVYDSITKQPLDPAVVVLYDLNGREITTSITDLDGRFGFLVQPGVYKVVPHKTNYTFASEKLSGKSRDELYHDLYFGDYFEVKEESQVIARNLPMDPVKFDWNEFAKNKQKLMKFYSRRDRILARVTTIFFFFGFFVALAAVLSIPKTYNIVIFSLYLVLVFIRRVGLKTRAFGQVTDSEGNPLSFSLIKVFSADLKNQITQRATDKYGRYFCLVPNGSYCVTIERKLEDGSYTQIFASEPISINAGIIKKDFKVGLPIELPANDSSAKLGE
;
A
#
# COMPACT_ATOMS: atom_id res chain seq x y z
N MET A 1 10.23 5.14 13.24
CA MET A 1 11.65 5.52 13.37
C MET A 1 12.26 6.01 12.05
N ALA A 2 12.14 7.31 11.76
CA ALA A 2 12.96 8.00 10.77
C ALA A 2 13.93 8.92 11.53
N ALA A 3 14.97 8.33 12.13
CA ALA A 3 15.87 9.03 13.06
C ALA A 3 16.82 10.02 12.36
N LEU A 4 16.95 9.98 11.03
CA LEU A 4 17.97 10.71 10.27
C LEU A 4 17.41 11.85 9.40
N GLY A 5 16.19 12.33 9.65
CA GLY A 5 15.57 13.39 8.85
C GLY A 5 15.26 13.01 7.38
N VAL A 6 15.61 11.80 6.95
CA VAL A 6 15.27 11.27 5.62
C VAL A 6 13.77 11.43 5.37
N ARG A 7 13.41 11.99 4.20
CA ARG A 7 12.02 12.25 3.81
C ARG A 7 11.19 10.99 4.11
N LYS A 8 10.14 11.14 4.90
CA LYS A 8 9.28 10.04 5.31
C LYS A 8 8.80 9.30 4.06
N ARG A 9 8.96 7.98 4.06
CA ARG A 9 8.52 7.10 2.96
C ARG A 9 7.07 7.44 2.61
N ALA A 10 6.80 7.64 1.32
CA ALA A 10 5.42 7.77 0.85
C ALA A 10 4.66 6.51 1.26
N ARG A 11 3.46 6.68 1.83
CA ARG A 11 2.63 5.53 2.15
C ARG A 11 2.23 4.87 0.83
N PRO A 12 2.39 3.56 0.69
CA PRO A 12 2.07 2.86 -0.56
C PRO A 12 0.56 2.62 -0.74
N TRP A 13 -0.29 3.23 0.10
CA TRP A 13 -1.75 3.10 0.08
C TRP A 13 -2.40 4.44 0.39
N GLY A 14 -3.63 4.60 -0.12
CA GLY A 14 -4.52 5.69 0.23
C GLY A 14 -5.39 5.30 1.43
N THR A 15 -6.03 6.30 2.04
CA THR A 15 -6.97 6.07 3.15
C THR A 15 -8.26 6.84 2.91
N VAL A 16 -9.40 6.17 3.06
CA VAL A 16 -10.73 6.79 3.16
C VAL A 16 -11.01 7.06 4.63
N TYR A 17 -11.39 8.29 4.96
CA TYR A 17 -11.56 8.69 6.35
C TYR A 17 -12.59 9.82 6.50
N ASP A 18 -13.12 9.97 7.71
CA ASP A 18 -14.05 11.04 8.09
C ASP A 18 -13.29 12.37 8.23
N SER A 19 -13.76 13.39 7.51
CA SER A 19 -13.15 14.73 7.50
C SER A 19 -13.16 15.44 8.85
N ILE A 20 -14.08 15.09 9.76
CA ILE A 20 -14.24 15.68 11.10
C ILE A 20 -13.40 14.90 12.11
N THR A 21 -13.70 13.62 12.29
CA THR A 21 -13.10 12.80 13.35
C THR A 21 -11.71 12.30 12.98
N LYS A 22 -11.33 12.40 11.70
CA LYS A 22 -10.10 11.84 11.11
C LYS A 22 -10.03 10.32 11.22
N GLN A 23 -11.15 9.66 11.47
CA GLN A 23 -11.22 8.22 11.63
C GLN A 23 -11.25 7.53 10.27
N PRO A 24 -10.48 6.45 10.07
CA PRO A 24 -10.60 5.67 8.86
C PRO A 24 -11.98 5.04 8.73
N LEU A 25 -12.48 4.97 7.49
CA LEU A 25 -13.81 4.48 7.19
C LEU A 25 -13.74 3.08 6.61
N ASP A 26 -14.42 2.13 7.26
CA ASP A 26 -14.59 0.75 6.83
C ASP A 26 -16.03 0.22 7.04
N PRO A 27 -16.60 -0.56 6.11
CA PRO A 27 -16.20 -0.70 4.72
C PRO A 27 -16.61 0.53 3.89
N ALA A 28 -15.71 1.02 3.06
CA ALA A 28 -15.99 1.99 2.00
C ALA A 28 -15.64 1.38 0.64
N VAL A 29 -16.49 1.58 -0.36
CA VAL A 29 -16.27 1.11 -1.71
C VAL A 29 -15.60 2.23 -2.51
N VAL A 30 -14.37 2.02 -2.93
CA VAL A 30 -13.62 2.99 -3.74
C VAL A 30 -13.66 2.54 -5.19
N VAL A 31 -14.13 3.41 -6.07
CA VAL A 31 -14.26 3.15 -7.52
C VAL A 31 -13.25 4.01 -8.28
N LEU A 32 -12.58 3.41 -9.26
CA LEU A 32 -11.67 4.10 -10.17
C LEU A 32 -12.33 4.25 -11.54
N TYR A 33 -12.45 5.48 -11.99
CA TYR A 33 -12.99 5.87 -13.29
C TYR A 33 -11.88 6.31 -14.25
N ASP A 34 -12.06 6.00 -15.53
CA ASP A 34 -11.26 6.53 -16.63
C ASP A 34 -11.67 7.96 -16.99
N LEU A 35 -10.89 8.63 -17.87
CA LEU A 35 -11.24 9.92 -18.47
C LEU A 35 -12.63 9.90 -19.13
N ASN A 36 -13.00 8.75 -19.71
CA ASN A 36 -14.29 8.52 -20.37
C ASN A 36 -15.46 8.25 -19.39
N GLY A 37 -15.21 8.31 -18.07
CA GLY A 37 -16.23 8.01 -17.04
C GLY A 37 -16.59 6.53 -16.91
N ARG A 38 -15.82 5.63 -17.53
CA ARG A 38 -16.00 4.18 -17.41
C ARG A 38 -15.36 3.67 -16.12
N GLU A 39 -16.04 2.77 -15.42
CA GLU A 39 -15.49 2.08 -14.25
C GLU A 39 -14.42 1.08 -14.68
N ILE A 40 -13.21 1.22 -14.15
CA ILE A 40 -12.09 0.33 -14.45
C ILE A 40 -12.01 -0.78 -13.41
N THR A 41 -12.05 -0.40 -12.13
CA THR A 41 -11.91 -1.32 -11.01
C THR A 41 -12.50 -0.73 -9.74
N THR A 42 -12.87 -1.60 -8.81
CA THR A 42 -13.34 -1.25 -7.49
C THR A 42 -12.45 -1.88 -6.41
N SER A 43 -12.35 -1.23 -5.26
CA SER A 43 -11.68 -1.77 -4.08
C SER A 43 -12.48 -1.40 -2.84
N ILE A 44 -12.73 -2.40 -2.00
CA ILE A 44 -13.26 -2.19 -0.66
C ILE A 44 -12.08 -1.86 0.26
N THR A 45 -12.27 -0.92 1.18
CA THR A 45 -11.28 -0.61 2.22
C THR A 45 -11.13 -1.76 3.21
N ASP A 46 -10.00 -1.79 3.93
CA ASP A 46 -9.86 -2.63 5.12
C ASP A 46 -10.29 -1.90 6.41
N LEU A 47 -10.20 -2.57 7.56
CA LEU A 47 -10.51 -2.03 8.89
C LEU A 47 -9.80 -0.70 9.24
N ASP A 48 -8.66 -0.41 8.59
CA ASP A 48 -7.90 0.83 8.76
C ASP A 48 -8.23 1.87 7.66
N GLY A 49 -9.33 1.68 6.92
CA GLY A 49 -9.79 2.52 5.82
C GLY A 49 -8.85 2.54 4.62
N ARG A 50 -7.91 1.60 4.51
CA ARG A 50 -6.85 1.63 3.49
C ARG A 50 -7.34 1.07 2.17
N PHE A 51 -6.87 1.66 1.08
CA PHE A 51 -7.10 1.16 -0.28
C PHE A 51 -5.89 1.44 -1.16
N GLY A 52 -5.86 0.82 -2.34
CA GLY A 52 -4.92 1.19 -3.39
C GLY A 52 -5.24 0.50 -4.70
N PHE A 53 -4.88 1.15 -5.80
CA PHE A 53 -5.05 0.62 -7.15
C PHE A 53 -3.69 0.52 -7.83
N LEU A 54 -3.45 -0.62 -8.47
CA LEU A 54 -2.33 -0.80 -9.38
C LEU A 54 -2.88 -0.69 -10.81
N VAL A 55 -2.53 0.38 -11.52
CA VAL A 55 -3.05 0.67 -12.85
C VAL A 55 -1.95 1.09 -13.81
N GLN A 56 -2.25 0.99 -15.10
CA GLN A 56 -1.37 1.47 -16.16
C GLN A 56 -1.32 3.01 -16.18
N PRO A 57 -0.34 3.63 -16.87
CA PRO A 57 -0.30 5.07 -17.05
C PRO A 57 -1.53 5.56 -17.79
N GLY A 58 -2.10 6.66 -17.32
CA GLY A 58 -3.38 7.18 -17.81
C GLY A 58 -3.95 8.26 -16.89
N VAL A 59 -5.09 8.81 -17.28
CA VAL A 59 -5.79 9.83 -16.50
C VAL A 59 -6.99 9.20 -15.82
N TYR A 60 -7.02 9.30 -14.49
CA TYR A 60 -8.04 8.62 -13.69
C TYR A 60 -8.70 9.56 -12.69
N LYS A 61 -9.89 9.16 -12.25
CA LYS A 61 -10.62 9.76 -11.15
C LYS A 61 -11.01 8.69 -10.15
N VAL A 62 -10.70 8.91 -8.88
CA VAL A 62 -11.12 8.04 -7.78
C VAL A 62 -12.37 8.60 -7.11
N VAL A 63 -13.35 7.77 -6.76
CA VAL A 63 -14.53 8.19 -6.01
C VAL A 63 -14.86 7.14 -4.94
N PRO A 64 -14.87 7.51 -3.64
CA PRO A 64 -15.35 6.64 -2.58
C PRO A 64 -16.86 6.73 -2.40
N HIS A 65 -17.47 5.60 -2.08
CA HIS A 65 -18.87 5.46 -1.72
C HIS A 65 -18.99 4.78 -0.36
N LYS A 66 -19.75 5.39 0.55
CA LYS A 66 -20.06 4.83 1.87
C LYS A 66 -21.43 5.32 2.34
N THR A 67 -22.20 4.45 2.98
CA THR A 67 -23.48 4.78 3.59
C THR A 67 -23.30 5.89 4.64
N ASN A 68 -24.24 6.85 4.68
CA ASN A 68 -24.22 8.01 5.59
C ASN A 68 -23.05 9.00 5.41
N TYR A 69 -22.27 8.88 4.32
CA TYR A 69 -21.17 9.78 4.00
C TYR A 69 -21.32 10.36 2.59
N THR A 70 -20.73 11.54 2.39
CA THR A 70 -20.70 12.25 1.11
C THR A 70 -19.27 12.57 0.69
N PHE A 71 -19.05 12.54 -0.61
CA PHE A 71 -17.79 12.89 -1.25
C PHE A 71 -18.07 13.82 -2.44
N ALA A 72 -17.27 14.84 -2.72
CA ALA A 72 -16.06 15.25 -1.99
C ALA A 72 -16.38 15.98 -0.67
N SER A 73 -15.42 16.00 0.26
CA SER A 73 -15.56 16.76 1.50
C SER A 73 -15.59 18.27 1.22
N GLU A 74 -16.69 18.93 1.59
CA GLU A 74 -16.81 20.39 1.52
C GLU A 74 -15.99 21.06 2.62
N LYS A 75 -15.91 20.42 3.80
CA LYS A 75 -15.19 20.96 4.99
C LYS A 75 -13.69 21.11 4.78
N LEU A 76 -13.10 20.28 3.92
CA LEU A 76 -11.67 20.29 3.61
C LEU A 76 -11.39 20.82 2.20
N SER A 77 -12.39 21.33 1.49
CA SER A 77 -12.23 21.87 0.15
C SER A 77 -11.08 22.89 0.07
N GLY A 78 -10.23 22.75 -0.94
CA GLY A 78 -9.06 23.60 -1.17
C GLY A 78 -7.85 23.32 -0.26
N LYS A 79 -7.94 22.40 0.71
CA LYS A 79 -6.79 22.04 1.57
C LYS A 79 -6.02 20.87 0.98
N SER A 80 -4.71 21.01 0.82
CA SER A 80 -3.82 19.91 0.38
C SER A 80 -3.44 18.93 1.50
N ARG A 81 -3.67 19.30 2.77
CA ARG A 81 -3.33 18.51 3.96
C ARG A 81 -4.20 18.88 5.16
N ASP A 82 -4.32 17.96 6.11
CA ASP A 82 -4.90 18.20 7.43
C ASP A 82 -3.93 17.80 8.57
N GLU A 83 -4.43 17.64 9.80
CA GLU A 83 -3.63 17.30 10.97
C GLU A 83 -2.96 15.91 10.86
N LEU A 84 -3.60 14.95 10.19
CA LEU A 84 -3.23 13.53 10.16
C LEU A 84 -2.79 13.05 8.76
N TYR A 85 -3.49 13.47 7.72
CA TYR A 85 -3.35 13.07 6.33
C TYR A 85 -2.79 14.21 5.46
N HIS A 86 -2.05 13.82 4.43
CA HIS A 86 -1.48 14.71 3.41
C HIS A 86 -1.99 14.30 2.04
N ASP A 87 -1.77 15.10 0.99
CA ASP A 87 -2.17 14.76 -0.37
C ASP A 87 -3.68 14.44 -0.45
N LEU A 88 -4.49 15.33 0.14
CA LEU A 88 -5.95 15.23 0.14
C LEU A 88 -6.48 15.34 -1.28
N TYR A 89 -7.51 14.55 -1.57
CA TYR A 89 -8.07 14.44 -2.90
C TYR A 89 -9.58 14.61 -2.88
N PHE A 90 -10.09 15.41 -3.82
CA PHE A 90 -11.47 15.90 -3.85
C PHE A 90 -12.21 15.56 -5.16
N GLY A 91 -11.72 14.58 -5.91
CA GLY A 91 -12.44 14.06 -7.10
C GLY A 91 -11.98 14.62 -8.44
N ASP A 92 -10.84 15.31 -8.49
CA ASP A 92 -10.24 15.82 -9.73
C ASP A 92 -9.57 14.71 -10.54
N TYR A 93 -9.53 14.85 -11.86
CA TYR A 93 -8.74 13.94 -12.69
C TYR A 93 -7.24 14.13 -12.42
N PHE A 94 -6.50 13.03 -12.33
CA PHE A 94 -5.05 13.05 -12.17
C PHE A 94 -4.37 12.06 -13.10
N GLU A 95 -3.16 12.42 -13.52
CA GLU A 95 -2.33 11.62 -14.41
C GLU A 95 -1.44 10.68 -13.60
N VAL A 96 -1.46 9.40 -13.97
CA VAL A 96 -0.51 8.37 -13.53
C VAL A 96 0.54 8.23 -14.62
N LYS A 97 1.79 8.55 -14.31
CA LYS A 97 2.91 8.55 -15.29
C LYS A 97 3.73 7.27 -15.28
N GLU A 98 3.88 6.65 -14.11
CA GLU A 98 4.68 5.43 -13.94
C GLU A 98 3.77 4.19 -13.87
N GLU A 99 4.08 3.15 -14.65
CA GLU A 99 3.28 1.90 -14.68
C GLU A 99 3.22 1.15 -13.35
N SER A 100 4.11 1.48 -12.40
CA SER A 100 4.24 0.82 -11.11
C SER A 100 3.76 1.65 -9.92
N GLN A 101 3.13 2.79 -10.18
CA GLN A 101 2.66 3.68 -9.12
C GLN A 101 1.32 3.20 -8.58
N VAL A 102 1.30 2.81 -7.30
CA VAL A 102 0.04 2.55 -6.61
C VAL A 102 -0.65 3.88 -6.35
N ILE A 103 -1.92 3.99 -6.76
CA ILE A 103 -2.74 5.16 -6.47
C ILE A 103 -3.02 5.18 -4.96
N ALA A 104 -2.40 6.13 -4.27
CA ALA A 104 -2.38 6.23 -2.81
C ALA A 104 -2.83 7.62 -2.31
N ARG A 105 -4.01 8.07 -2.76
CA ARG A 105 -4.58 9.37 -2.35
C ARG A 105 -5.42 9.24 -1.09
N ASN A 106 -5.44 10.29 -0.26
CA ASN A 106 -6.28 10.31 0.93
C ASN A 106 -7.63 10.96 0.61
N LEU A 107 -8.72 10.23 0.88
CA LEU A 107 -10.08 10.56 0.48
C LEU A 107 -10.90 10.97 1.71
N PRO A 108 -10.98 12.27 2.05
CA PRO A 108 -11.87 12.74 3.12
C PRO A 108 -13.33 12.66 2.67
N MET A 109 -14.19 12.11 3.53
CA MET A 109 -15.64 12.10 3.35
C MET A 109 -16.34 12.85 4.49
N ASP A 110 -17.45 13.52 4.18
CA ASP A 110 -18.25 14.26 5.15
C ASP A 110 -19.45 13.41 5.62
N PRO A 111 -19.67 13.25 6.94
CA PRO A 111 -20.84 12.53 7.44
C PRO A 111 -22.11 13.32 7.19
N VAL A 112 -23.11 12.68 6.58
CA VAL A 112 -24.45 13.24 6.33
C VAL A 112 -25.32 13.17 7.58
N LYS A 113 -25.14 12.11 8.38
CA LYS A 113 -25.82 11.89 9.67
C LYS A 113 -24.83 11.32 10.68
N PHE A 114 -24.98 11.69 11.95
CA PHE A 114 -24.16 11.16 13.05
C PHE A 114 -24.49 9.68 13.27
N ASP A 115 -23.58 8.79 12.86
CA ASP A 115 -23.76 7.35 12.98
C ASP A 115 -23.21 6.86 14.33
N TRP A 116 -24.12 6.55 15.27
CA TRP A 116 -23.76 5.98 16.57
C TRP A 116 -22.96 4.68 16.45
N ASN A 117 -23.12 3.93 15.36
CA ASN A 117 -22.44 2.65 15.15
C ASN A 117 -20.94 2.83 14.89
N GLU A 118 -20.53 3.86 14.15
CA GLU A 118 -19.11 4.19 13.96
C GLU A 118 -18.48 4.75 15.23
N PHE A 119 -19.21 5.59 15.96
CA PHE A 119 -18.78 6.06 17.28
C PHE A 119 -18.64 4.92 18.31
N ALA A 120 -19.48 3.87 18.23
CA ALA A 120 -19.44 2.72 19.13
C ALA A 120 -18.31 1.72 18.80
N LYS A 121 -18.03 1.45 17.51
CA LYS A 121 -16.86 0.65 17.07
C LYS A 121 -15.54 1.19 17.63
N ASN A 122 -15.48 2.49 17.92
CA ASN A 122 -14.32 3.19 18.45
C ASN A 122 -13.97 2.85 19.92
N LYS A 123 -14.91 2.34 20.74
CA LYS A 123 -14.62 2.03 22.16
C LYS A 123 -13.78 0.76 22.35
N GLN A 124 -13.70 -0.12 21.36
CA GLN A 124 -12.96 -1.37 21.44
C GLN A 124 -11.79 -1.38 20.45
N LYS A 125 -10.62 -1.00 20.97
CA LYS A 125 -9.26 -1.33 20.48
C LYS A 125 -8.63 -0.48 19.36
N LEU A 126 -7.46 0.07 19.74
CA LEU A 126 -6.21 0.14 18.95
C LEU A 126 -5.96 1.33 18.02
N MET A 127 -6.16 2.57 18.47
CA MET A 127 -5.25 3.64 18.01
C MET A 127 -4.00 3.67 18.89
N LYS A 128 -3.02 2.80 18.59
CA LYS A 128 -1.65 2.97 19.11
C LYS A 128 -1.04 4.21 18.45
N PHE A 129 -1.22 5.35 19.10
CA PHE A 129 -0.67 6.64 18.72
C PHE A 129 0.87 6.60 18.70
N TYR A 130 1.44 6.42 17.50
CA TYR A 130 2.87 6.66 17.24
C TYR A 130 3.14 7.80 16.25
N SER A 131 2.19 8.68 15.95
CA SER A 131 2.39 9.72 14.93
C SER A 131 2.88 11.08 15.46
N ARG A 132 2.43 11.51 16.65
CA ARG A 132 2.76 12.86 17.17
C ARG A 132 4.21 12.96 17.66
N ARG A 133 4.66 12.02 18.48
CA ARG A 133 6.04 11.98 19.01
C ARG A 133 7.07 11.80 17.91
N ASP A 134 6.83 10.86 17.00
CA ASP A 134 7.70 10.64 15.83
C ASP A 134 7.82 11.88 14.93
N ARG A 135 6.77 12.70 14.82
CA ARG A 135 6.77 13.92 14.00
C ARG A 135 7.58 15.04 14.67
N ILE A 136 7.43 15.21 15.97
CA ILE A 136 8.23 16.17 16.75
C ILE A 136 9.71 15.77 16.67
N LEU A 137 10.00 14.49 16.90
CA LEU A 137 11.36 13.96 16.84
C LEU A 137 11.98 14.17 15.44
N ALA A 138 11.24 13.91 14.35
CA ALA A 138 11.73 14.13 12.98
C ALA A 138 12.01 15.61 12.65
N ARG A 139 11.22 16.54 13.21
CA ARG A 139 11.43 17.98 13.04
C ARG A 139 12.68 18.43 13.79
N VAL A 140 12.83 18.00 15.05
CA VAL A 140 13.99 18.29 15.89
C VAL A 140 15.26 17.74 15.24
N THR A 141 15.29 16.46 14.83
CA THR A 141 16.48 15.86 14.18
C THR A 141 16.85 16.55 12.87
N THR A 142 15.86 17.05 12.11
CA THR A 142 16.15 17.82 10.89
C THR A 142 16.83 19.15 11.18
N ILE A 143 16.40 19.88 12.22
CA ILE A 143 17.01 21.15 12.63
C ILE A 143 18.45 20.90 13.10
N PHE A 144 18.67 19.92 13.98
CA PHE A 144 20.00 19.54 14.46
C PHE A 144 20.92 19.09 13.31
N PHE A 145 20.40 18.39 12.30
CA PHE A 145 21.17 17.97 11.14
C PHE A 145 21.69 19.15 10.32
N PHE A 146 20.83 20.13 9.99
CA PHE A 146 21.26 21.31 9.24
C PHE A 146 22.21 22.18 10.07
N PHE A 147 21.95 22.33 11.38
CA PHE A 147 22.86 23.02 12.27
C PHE A 147 24.25 22.36 12.27
N GLY A 148 24.32 21.03 12.45
CA GLY A 148 25.57 20.27 12.38
C GLY A 148 26.29 20.38 11.03
N PHE A 149 25.53 20.41 9.92
CA PHE A 149 26.08 20.62 8.58
C PHE A 149 26.77 21.98 8.44
N PHE A 150 26.15 23.07 8.92
CA PHE A 150 26.76 24.41 8.86
C PHE A 150 27.96 24.55 9.79
N VAL A 151 27.92 23.91 10.97
CA VAL A 151 29.08 23.86 11.88
C VAL A 151 30.25 23.11 11.22
N ALA A 152 29.99 21.96 10.58
CA ALA A 152 31.01 21.20 9.86
C ALA A 152 31.59 22.00 8.68
N LEU A 153 30.74 22.74 7.94
CA LEU A 153 31.18 23.63 6.87
C LEU A 153 32.12 24.72 7.39
N ALA A 154 31.73 25.41 8.48
CA ALA A 154 32.57 26.44 9.11
C ALA A 154 33.90 25.86 9.63
N ALA A 155 33.88 24.65 10.20
CA ALA A 155 35.08 23.99 10.70
C ALA A 155 36.10 23.69 9.60
N VAL A 156 35.65 23.24 8.41
CA VAL A 156 36.53 23.02 7.26
C VAL A 156 37.10 24.33 6.71
N LEU A 157 36.30 25.40 6.67
CA LEU A 157 36.73 26.71 6.18
C LEU A 157 37.75 27.39 7.10
N SER A 158 37.57 27.28 8.42
CA SER A 158 38.50 27.88 9.39
C SER A 158 39.77 27.05 9.59
N ILE A 159 39.64 25.71 9.63
CA ILE A 159 40.74 24.79 9.96
C ILE A 159 40.65 23.54 9.06
N PRO A 160 41.31 23.55 7.88
CA PRO A 160 41.28 22.42 6.95
C PRO A 160 42.21 21.28 7.42
N LYS A 161 41.77 20.55 8.45
CA LYS A 161 42.39 19.31 8.92
C LYS A 161 41.68 18.10 8.33
N THR A 162 42.40 16.99 8.21
CA THR A 162 41.89 15.72 7.65
C THR A 162 40.59 15.26 8.30
N TYR A 163 40.47 15.36 9.64
CA TYR A 163 39.25 14.97 10.36
C TYR A 163 38.04 15.85 10.01
N ASN A 164 38.21 17.17 9.87
CA ASN A 164 37.12 18.09 9.48
C ASN A 164 36.63 17.80 8.07
N ILE A 165 37.56 17.49 7.15
CA ILE A 165 37.24 17.12 5.77
C ILE A 165 36.43 15.81 5.73
N VAL A 166 36.83 14.80 6.53
CA VAL A 166 36.10 13.52 6.62
C VAL A 166 34.70 13.70 7.23
N ILE A 167 34.56 14.52 8.26
CA ILE A 167 33.24 14.80 8.87
C ILE A 167 32.33 15.50 7.87
N PHE A 168 32.83 16.52 7.15
CA PHE A 168 32.04 17.24 6.16
C PHE A 168 31.66 16.37 4.95
N SER A 169 32.56 15.49 4.48
CA SER A 169 32.24 14.55 3.39
C SER A 169 31.15 13.55 3.80
N LEU A 170 31.16 13.06 5.04
CA LEU A 170 30.08 12.21 5.57
C LEU A 170 28.73 12.95 5.56
N TYR A 171 28.71 14.22 5.98
CA TYR A 171 27.51 15.04 5.92
C TYR A 171 26.99 15.23 4.48
N LEU A 172 27.87 15.43 3.49
CA LEU A 172 27.50 15.50 2.08
C LEU A 172 26.86 14.19 1.58
N VAL A 173 27.42 13.04 1.96
CA VAL A 173 26.83 11.72 1.61
C VAL A 173 25.44 11.57 2.23
N LEU A 174 25.24 11.97 3.48
CA LEU A 174 23.93 11.93 4.14
C LEU A 174 22.91 12.87 3.46
N VAL A 175 23.32 14.07 3.06
CA VAL A 175 22.47 14.99 2.28
C VAL A 175 22.09 14.37 0.94
N PHE A 176 23.05 13.72 0.26
CA PHE A 176 22.82 13.02 -1.01
C PHE A 176 21.81 11.88 -0.85
N ILE A 177 21.98 10.99 0.14
CA ILE A 177 21.03 9.91 0.44
C ILE A 177 19.64 10.46 0.75
N ARG A 178 19.55 11.56 1.51
CA ARG A 178 18.30 12.24 1.85
C ARG A 178 17.61 12.85 0.63
N ARG A 179 18.37 13.32 -0.37
CA ARG A 179 17.85 13.85 -1.65
C ARG A 179 17.37 12.75 -2.58
N VAL A 180 18.16 11.69 -2.75
CA VAL A 180 17.84 10.59 -3.68
C VAL A 180 16.60 9.82 -3.21
N GLY A 181 16.49 9.59 -1.90
CA GLY A 181 15.34 8.92 -1.31
C GLY A 181 15.23 7.44 -1.71
N LEU A 182 15.16 6.55 -0.73
CA LEU A 182 14.96 5.12 -1.00
C LEU A 182 13.50 4.88 -1.46
N LYS A 183 13.27 4.84 -2.78
CA LYS A 183 11.98 4.40 -3.36
C LYS A 183 11.81 2.91 -3.08
N THR A 184 10.89 2.55 -2.19
CA THR A 184 10.52 1.14 -1.95
C THR A 184 9.37 0.75 -2.85
N ARG A 185 9.43 -0.43 -3.47
CA ARG A 185 8.31 -0.97 -4.23
C ARG A 185 7.11 -1.27 -3.30
N ALA A 186 5.92 -1.02 -3.81
CA ALA A 186 4.65 -1.20 -3.09
C ALA A 186 3.92 -2.49 -3.46
N PHE A 187 4.32 -3.13 -4.56
CA PHE A 187 3.72 -4.32 -5.17
C PHE A 187 4.64 -5.54 -5.02
N GLY A 188 4.08 -6.73 -5.13
CA GLY A 188 4.81 -7.99 -5.37
C GLY A 188 4.63 -8.45 -6.82
N GLN A 189 5.40 -9.45 -7.25
CA GLN A 189 5.31 -10.01 -8.59
C GLN A 189 5.18 -11.54 -8.58
N VAL A 190 4.39 -12.08 -9.51
CA VAL A 190 4.25 -13.51 -9.78
C VAL A 190 4.92 -13.83 -11.10
N THR A 191 5.80 -14.83 -11.07
CA THR A 191 6.59 -15.30 -12.21
C THR A 191 6.51 -16.81 -12.32
N ASP A 192 6.64 -17.35 -13.52
CA ASP A 192 6.80 -18.79 -13.77
C ASP A 192 8.22 -19.24 -13.39
N SER A 193 8.46 -20.56 -13.40
CA SER A 193 9.77 -21.19 -13.16
C SER A 193 10.85 -20.68 -14.12
N GLU A 194 10.46 -20.31 -15.34
CA GLU A 194 11.31 -19.72 -16.38
C GLU A 194 11.58 -18.22 -16.17
N GLY A 195 10.93 -17.59 -15.19
CA GLY A 195 11.05 -16.15 -14.90
C GLY A 195 10.10 -15.26 -15.71
N ASN A 196 9.25 -15.85 -16.57
CA ASN A 196 8.23 -15.11 -17.31
C ASN A 196 7.12 -14.59 -16.37
N PRO A 197 6.65 -13.34 -16.53
CA PRO A 197 5.60 -12.79 -15.67
C PRO A 197 4.26 -13.48 -15.90
N LEU A 198 3.57 -13.87 -14.82
CA LEU A 198 2.28 -14.54 -14.91
C LEU A 198 1.12 -13.54 -14.88
N SER A 199 0.74 -13.06 -16.07
CA SER A 199 -0.31 -12.05 -16.24
C SER A 199 -1.71 -12.57 -15.88
N PHE A 200 -2.53 -11.71 -15.27
CA PHE A 200 -3.95 -11.96 -14.95
C PHE A 200 -4.21 -13.22 -14.09
N SER A 201 -3.23 -13.63 -13.30
CA SER A 201 -3.40 -14.68 -12.29
C SER A 201 -4.16 -14.16 -11.08
N LEU A 202 -4.93 -15.03 -10.43
CA LEU A 202 -5.66 -14.69 -9.20
C LEU A 202 -4.83 -15.07 -7.98
N ILE A 203 -4.62 -14.10 -7.11
CA ILE A 203 -3.96 -14.28 -5.82
C ILE A 203 -5.05 -14.27 -4.76
N LYS A 204 -5.24 -15.40 -4.09
CA LYS A 204 -6.16 -15.53 -2.96
C LYS A 204 -5.35 -15.62 -1.67
N VAL A 205 -5.73 -14.81 -0.68
CA VAL A 205 -5.06 -14.75 0.61
C VAL A 205 -5.97 -15.31 1.68
N PHE A 206 -5.46 -16.28 2.42
CA PHE A 206 -6.16 -16.97 3.50
C PHE A 206 -5.48 -16.67 4.84
N SER A 207 -6.27 -16.52 5.90
CA SER A 207 -5.71 -16.48 7.26
C SER A 207 -5.08 -17.83 7.60
N ALA A 208 -3.86 -17.84 8.14
CA ALA A 208 -3.23 -19.09 8.57
C ALA A 208 -3.97 -19.73 9.76
N ASP A 209 -4.58 -18.90 10.62
CA ASP A 209 -5.24 -19.37 11.85
C ASP A 209 -6.66 -19.88 11.57
N LEU A 210 -7.45 -19.09 10.82
CA LEU A 210 -8.87 -19.34 10.60
C LEU A 210 -9.16 -20.06 9.27
N LYS A 211 -8.15 -20.20 8.40
CA LYS A 211 -8.26 -20.74 7.03
C LYS A 211 -9.36 -20.10 6.17
N ASN A 212 -9.85 -18.93 6.56
CA ASN A 212 -10.85 -18.18 5.81
C ASN A 212 -10.17 -17.33 4.74
N GLN A 213 -10.85 -17.15 3.61
CA GLN A 213 -10.39 -16.25 2.55
C GLN A 213 -10.59 -14.81 3.00
N ILE A 214 -9.50 -14.04 3.06
CA ILE A 214 -9.50 -12.65 3.52
C ILE A 214 -9.69 -11.71 2.35
N THR A 215 -8.97 -11.94 1.26
CA THR A 215 -9.03 -11.10 0.06
C THR A 215 -8.58 -11.88 -1.17
N GLN A 216 -9.00 -11.41 -2.35
CA GLN A 216 -8.50 -11.88 -3.64
C GLN A 216 -8.16 -10.70 -4.54
N ARG A 217 -7.10 -10.83 -5.35
CA ARG A 217 -6.66 -9.81 -6.31
C ARG A 217 -6.14 -10.47 -7.57
N ALA A 218 -6.42 -9.86 -8.72
CA ALA A 218 -5.81 -10.26 -9.99
C ALA A 218 -4.46 -9.55 -10.19
N THR A 219 -3.51 -10.21 -10.85
CA THR A 219 -2.25 -9.59 -11.29
C THR A 219 -2.44 -8.79 -12.57
N ASP A 220 -1.56 -7.81 -12.79
CA ASP A 220 -1.52 -7.03 -14.04
C ASP A 220 -0.89 -7.82 -15.21
N LYS A 221 -0.77 -7.18 -16.38
CA LYS A 221 -0.13 -7.76 -17.58
C LYS A 221 1.35 -8.13 -17.38
N TYR A 222 1.98 -7.64 -16.32
CA TYR A 222 3.37 -7.91 -15.96
C TYR A 222 3.48 -8.85 -14.74
N GLY A 223 2.38 -9.50 -14.34
CA GLY A 223 2.32 -10.41 -13.20
C GLY A 223 2.44 -9.71 -11.85
N ARG A 224 2.31 -8.39 -11.77
CA ARG A 224 2.42 -7.62 -10.54
C ARG A 224 1.09 -7.54 -9.82
N TYR A 225 1.11 -7.46 -8.50
CA TYR A 225 -0.09 -7.33 -7.70
C TYR A 225 0.11 -6.40 -6.50
N PHE A 226 -1.00 -5.82 -6.05
CA PHE A 226 -1.06 -5.02 -4.83
C PHE A 226 -2.11 -5.60 -3.89
N CYS A 227 -1.68 -6.08 -2.73
CA CYS A 227 -2.57 -6.72 -1.77
C CYS A 227 -2.37 -6.17 -0.36
N LEU A 228 -3.40 -5.45 0.12
CA LEU A 228 -3.48 -4.95 1.48
C LEU A 228 -4.08 -6.01 2.40
N VAL A 229 -3.42 -6.23 3.52
CA VAL A 229 -3.90 -7.14 4.57
C VAL A 229 -3.43 -6.62 5.93
N PRO A 230 -4.20 -6.84 7.01
CA PRO A 230 -3.75 -6.55 8.36
C PRO A 230 -2.45 -7.28 8.73
N ASN A 231 -1.84 -6.89 9.84
CA ASN A 231 -0.69 -7.62 10.34
C ASN A 231 -1.13 -8.96 10.92
N GLY A 232 -0.48 -10.05 10.47
CA GLY A 232 -0.89 -11.41 10.80
C GLY A 232 -0.12 -12.45 9.99
N SER A 233 -0.49 -13.71 10.17
CA SER A 233 0.05 -14.85 9.41
C SER A 233 -0.94 -15.28 8.33
N TYR A 234 -0.48 -15.40 7.09
CA TYR A 234 -1.34 -15.68 5.94
C TYR A 234 -0.75 -16.72 5.01
N CYS A 235 -1.60 -17.57 4.43
CA CYS A 235 -1.26 -18.44 3.32
C CYS A 235 -1.76 -17.80 2.02
N VAL A 236 -0.96 -17.88 0.96
CA VAL A 236 -1.30 -17.32 -0.35
C VAL A 236 -1.44 -18.47 -1.33
N THR A 237 -2.56 -18.54 -2.05
CA THR A 237 -2.68 -19.41 -3.22
C THR A 237 -2.71 -18.57 -4.49
N ILE A 238 -2.16 -19.13 -5.56
CA ILE A 238 -2.10 -18.49 -6.87
C ILE A 238 -2.80 -19.40 -7.86
N GLU A 239 -3.73 -18.82 -8.60
CA GLU A 239 -4.47 -19.50 -9.67
C GLU A 239 -4.09 -18.88 -11.02
N ARG A 240 -3.75 -19.74 -11.98
CA ARG A 240 -3.44 -19.37 -13.36
C ARG A 240 -4.74 -19.28 -14.15
N LYS A 241 -4.87 -18.26 -14.99
CA LYS A 241 -5.94 -18.18 -15.98
C LYS A 241 -5.61 -19.09 -17.16
N LEU A 242 -6.53 -19.97 -17.53
CA LEU A 242 -6.46 -20.84 -18.70
C LEU A 242 -7.06 -20.14 -19.94
N GLU A 243 -6.79 -20.69 -21.14
CA GLU A 243 -7.28 -20.15 -22.42
C GLU A 243 -8.81 -20.17 -22.53
N ASP A 244 -9.44 -21.14 -21.88
CA ASP A 244 -10.91 -21.27 -21.75
C ASP A 244 -11.53 -20.22 -20.80
N GLY A 245 -10.71 -19.39 -20.16
CA GLY A 245 -11.12 -18.37 -19.20
C GLY A 245 -11.31 -18.88 -17.77
N SER A 246 -11.13 -20.17 -17.52
CA SER A 246 -11.17 -20.77 -16.18
C SER A 246 -9.86 -20.54 -15.41
N TYR A 247 -9.87 -20.85 -14.11
CA TYR A 247 -8.71 -20.66 -13.24
C TYR A 247 -8.32 -21.97 -12.56
N THR A 248 -7.03 -22.29 -12.56
CA THR A 248 -6.48 -23.49 -11.90
C THR A 248 -5.43 -23.12 -10.87
N GLN A 249 -5.52 -23.71 -9.69
CA GLN A 249 -4.55 -23.49 -8.63
C GLN A 249 -3.22 -24.13 -8.98
N ILE A 250 -2.18 -23.31 -9.04
CA ILE A 250 -0.81 -23.71 -9.43
C ILE A 250 0.19 -23.57 -8.27
N PHE A 251 -0.18 -22.85 -7.22
CA PHE A 251 0.70 -22.61 -6.07
C PHE A 251 -0.08 -22.44 -4.78
N ALA A 252 0.51 -22.91 -3.69
CA ALA A 252 0.12 -22.58 -2.33
C ALA A 252 1.39 -22.31 -1.52
N SER A 253 1.43 -21.18 -0.81
CA SER A 253 2.55 -20.83 0.05
C SER A 253 2.39 -21.45 1.43
N GLU A 254 3.52 -21.69 2.10
CA GLU A 254 3.56 -21.80 3.56
C GLU A 254 3.07 -20.49 4.23
N PRO A 255 2.71 -20.51 5.52
CA PRO A 255 2.31 -19.31 6.25
C PRO A 255 3.39 -18.23 6.25
N ILE A 256 3.04 -17.03 5.79
CA ILE A 256 3.92 -15.86 5.74
C ILE A 256 3.45 -14.85 6.79
N SER A 257 4.38 -14.40 7.64
CA SER A 257 4.12 -13.33 8.61
C SER A 257 4.25 -11.95 7.98
N ILE A 258 3.23 -11.11 8.18
CA ILE A 258 3.13 -9.76 7.61
C ILE A 258 3.08 -8.74 8.74
N ASN A 259 4.02 -7.80 8.73
CA ASN A 259 4.14 -6.74 9.75
C ASN A 259 3.94 -5.31 9.19
N ALA A 260 3.79 -5.18 7.87
CA ALA A 260 3.78 -3.89 7.17
C ALA A 260 2.44 -3.55 6.51
N GLY A 261 1.39 -4.33 6.76
CA GLY A 261 0.06 -4.09 6.20
C GLY A 261 -0.11 -4.36 4.69
N ILE A 262 0.88 -4.98 4.03
CA ILE A 262 0.88 -5.28 2.58
C ILE A 262 1.69 -6.55 2.32
N ILE A 263 1.24 -7.36 1.36
CA ILE A 263 2.04 -8.45 0.78
C ILE A 263 2.86 -7.90 -0.39
N LYS A 264 4.20 -7.95 -0.28
CA LYS A 264 5.15 -7.51 -1.32
C LYS A 264 6.12 -8.62 -1.76
N LYS A 265 5.79 -9.87 -1.45
CA LYS A 265 6.68 -11.01 -1.72
C LYS A 265 6.59 -11.37 -3.20
N ASP A 266 7.72 -11.68 -3.81
CA ASP A 266 7.72 -12.22 -5.17
C ASP A 266 7.50 -13.73 -5.11
N PHE A 267 6.61 -14.23 -5.94
CA PHE A 267 6.27 -15.64 -6.04
C PHE A 267 6.80 -16.21 -7.36
N LYS A 268 7.53 -17.31 -7.26
CA LYS A 268 7.90 -18.15 -8.39
C LYS A 268 7.03 -19.40 -8.34
N VAL A 269 6.24 -19.59 -9.38
CA VAL A 269 5.31 -20.72 -9.48
C VAL A 269 5.83 -21.69 -10.53
N GLY A 270 5.87 -22.98 -10.19
CA GLY A 270 6.14 -24.03 -11.17
C GLY A 270 4.87 -24.48 -11.88
N LEU A 271 5.02 -25.23 -12.97
CA LEU A 271 3.92 -25.94 -13.64
C LEU A 271 3.09 -26.76 -12.63
N PRO A 272 1.77 -26.93 -12.87
CA PRO A 272 0.87 -27.54 -11.92
C PRO A 272 1.39 -28.90 -11.46
N ILE A 273 1.29 -29.16 -10.16
CA ILE A 273 1.37 -30.52 -9.64
C ILE A 273 0.24 -31.28 -10.33
N GLU A 274 0.57 -32.22 -11.22
CA GLU A 274 -0.39 -33.19 -11.72
C GLU A 274 -1.01 -33.85 -10.50
N LEU A 275 -2.28 -33.54 -10.23
CA LEU A 275 -3.05 -34.33 -9.29
C LEU A 275 -3.04 -35.76 -9.84
N PRO A 276 -2.61 -36.78 -9.07
CA PRO A 276 -2.59 -38.14 -9.58
C PRO A 276 -4.00 -38.49 -10.06
N ALA A 277 -4.07 -38.94 -11.31
CA ALA A 277 -5.30 -39.38 -11.94
C ALA A 277 -6.01 -40.33 -10.97
N ASN A 278 -7.24 -39.97 -10.60
CA ASN A 278 -8.11 -40.81 -9.81
C ASN A 278 -8.35 -42.09 -10.62
N ASP A 279 -7.63 -43.16 -10.28
CA ASP A 279 -7.73 -44.46 -10.93
C ASP A 279 -9.06 -45.10 -10.52
N SER A 280 -10.15 -44.61 -11.11
CA SER A 280 -11.48 -45.21 -11.02
C SER A 280 -11.56 -46.42 -11.95
N SER A 281 -10.66 -47.39 -11.76
CA SER A 281 -10.68 -48.69 -12.46
C SER A 281 -10.40 -49.87 -11.51
N ALA A 282 -10.85 -49.80 -10.26
CA ALA A 282 -11.01 -50.99 -9.42
C ALA A 282 -12.31 -51.73 -9.78
N LYS A 283 -12.22 -52.51 -10.86
CA LYS A 283 -12.88 -53.80 -11.12
C LYS A 283 -14.21 -54.10 -10.41
N LEU A 284 -15.29 -54.10 -11.20
CA LEU A 284 -16.27 -55.19 -11.15
C LEU A 284 -15.56 -56.49 -11.54
N GLY A 285 -15.72 -57.56 -10.77
CA GLY A 285 -15.26 -58.89 -11.16
C GLY A 285 -15.27 -59.90 -10.01
N GLU A 286 -16.38 -60.65 -9.96
CA GLU A 286 -16.60 -61.97 -9.34
C GLU A 286 -16.62 -62.13 -7.82
#